data_AF-A0A970TPM2-F1
#
_entry.id   AF-A0A970TPM2-F1
#
_cell.length_a   1.000
_cell.length_b   1.000
_cell.length_c   1.000
_cell.angle_alpha   90.00
_cell.angle_beta   90.00
_cell.angle_gamma   90.00
#
_symmetry.space_group_name_H-M   'P 1'
#
loop_
_entity.id
_entity.type
_entity.pdbx_description
1 polymer ?
#
loop_
_entity_poly.entity_id
_entity_poly.type
_entity_poly.pdbx_seq_one_letter_code
_entity_poly.pdbx_strand_id
1 'polypeptide(L)' 'NTDKPRPERAVELRKMLYGAKLPIDLIVYNQKEIDETRKNKYSFVNNVLESGKVMYERGS' A
#
# COMPACT_ATOMS: atom_id res chain seq x y z
N ASN A 1 -4.16 -6.23 -10.15
CA ASN A 1 -3.75 -7.64 -10.28
C ASN A 1 -3.06 -8.04 -8.97
N THR A 2 -3.80 -8.63 -8.02
CA THR A 2 -3.34 -8.91 -6.65
C THR A 2 -2.34 -10.05 -6.55
N ASP A 3 -2.22 -10.84 -7.63
CA ASP A 3 -1.41 -12.06 -7.69
C ASP A 3 0.05 -11.79 -8.07
N LYS A 4 0.36 -10.55 -8.45
CA LYS A 4 1.73 -10.14 -8.77
C LYS A 4 2.58 -9.93 -7.52
N PRO A 5 3.90 -10.17 -7.61
CA PRO A 5 4.85 -9.78 -6.57
C PRO A 5 4.67 -8.32 -6.17
N ARG A 6 4.83 -8.02 -4.87
CA ARG A 6 4.67 -6.67 -4.32
C ARG A 6 5.44 -5.58 -5.09
N PRO A 7 6.72 -5.78 -5.49
CA PRO A 7 7.44 -4.77 -6.25
C PRO A 7 6.80 -4.46 -7.61
N GLU A 8 6.27 -5.47 -8.30
CA GLU A 8 5.64 -5.29 -9.61
C GLU A 8 4.32 -4.52 -9.51
N ARG A 9 3.54 -4.73 -8.45
CA ARG A 9 2.32 -3.94 -8.17
C ARG A 9 2.66 -2.46 -7.99
N ALA A 10 3.75 -2.14 -7.31
CA ALA A 10 4.20 -0.75 -7.16
C ALA A 10 4.67 -0.13 -8.49
N VAL A 11 5.34 -0.90 -9.36
CA VAL A 11 5.77 -0.44 -10.69
C VAL A 11 4.58 -0.02 -11.56
N GLU A 12 3.48 -0.78 -11.55
CA GLU A 12 2.27 -0.42 -12.31
C GLU A 12 1.70 0.93 -11.87
N LEU A 13 1.54 1.15 -10.57
CA LEU A 13 1.06 2.43 -10.05
C LEU A 13 2.05 3.57 -10.32
N ARG A 14 3.35 3.30 -10.24
CA ARG A 14 4.38 4.31 -10.54
C ARG A 14 4.30 4.78 -11.99
N LYS A 15 4.00 3.88 -12.93
CA LYS A 15 3.76 4.22 -14.33
C LYS A 15 2.52 5.09 -14.51
N MET A 16 1.44 4.81 -13.78
CA MET A 16 0.22 5.64 -13.83
C MET A 16 0.43 7.05 -13.24
N LEU A 17 1.29 7.17 -12.23
CA LEU A 17 1.66 8.45 -11.60
C LEU A 17 2.85 9.14 -12.29
N TYR A 18 3.32 8.63 -13.43
CA TYR A 18 4.42 9.23 -14.17
C TYR A 18 4.08 10.67 -14.58
N GLY A 19 5.01 11.60 -14.35
CA GLY A 19 4.79 13.03 -14.58
C GLY A 19 4.24 13.81 -13.40
N ALA A 20 3.74 13.16 -12.33
CA ALA A 20 3.27 13.84 -11.13
C ALA A 20 4.40 14.53 -10.32
N LYS A 21 5.67 14.19 -10.57
CA LYS A 21 6.87 14.74 -9.89
C LYS A 21 6.82 14.67 -8.36
N LEU A 22 6.14 13.66 -7.81
CA LEU A 22 6.04 13.44 -6.36
C LEU A 22 7.17 12.52 -5.86
N PRO A 23 7.98 12.95 -4.88
CA PRO A 23 8.99 12.12 -4.24
C PRO A 23 8.36 11.26 -3.14
N ILE A 24 7.46 10.36 -3.52
CA ILE A 24 6.79 9.44 -2.58
C ILE A 24 7.30 8.03 -2.76
N ASP A 25 7.28 7.22 -1.70
CA ASP A 25 7.48 5.77 -1.78
C ASP A 25 6.12 5.07 -1.86
N LEU A 26 5.99 4.14 -2.80
CA LEU A 26 4.75 3.39 -3.01
C LEU A 26 4.93 1.95 -2.53
N ILE A 27 4.17 1.57 -1.51
CA ILE A 27 4.09 0.20 -1.03
C ILE A 27 2.65 -0.27 -1.19
N VAL A 28 2.46 -1.31 -2.01
CA VAL A 28 1.13 -1.78 -2.40
C VAL A 28 0.88 -3.13 -1.75
N TYR A 29 0.06 -3.15 -0.70
CA TYR A 29 -0.36 -4.39 -0.04
C TYR A 29 -1.65 -4.94 -0.66
N ASN A 30 -1.82 -6.26 -0.64
CA ASN A 30 -3.11 -6.90 -0.87
C ASN A 30 -3.75 -7.25 0.49
N GLN A 31 -5.01 -7.65 0.48
CA GLN A 31 -5.75 -7.91 1.71
C GLN A 31 -5.10 -8.99 2.58
N LYS A 32 -4.63 -10.09 1.96
CA LYS A 32 -3.96 -11.19 2.66
C LYS A 32 -2.70 -10.71 3.39
N GLU A 33 -1.87 -9.91 2.73
CA GLU A 33 -0.65 -9.36 3.34
C GLU A 33 -0.99 -8.40 4.50
N ILE A 34 -2.06 -7.61 4.37
CA ILE A 34 -2.54 -6.75 5.47
C ILE A 34 -2.98 -7.62 6.65
N ASP A 35 -3.79 -8.65 6.41
CA ASP A 35 -4.31 -9.53 7.46
C ASP A 35 -3.20 -10.30 8.18
N GLU A 36 -2.17 -10.73 7.45
CA GLU A 36 -0.99 -11.39 8.00
C GLU A 36 -0.13 -10.43 8.84
N THR A 37 0.12 -9.21 8.33
CA THR A 37 0.94 -8.21 9.03
C THR A 37 0.23 -7.62 10.25
N ARG A 38 -1.11 -7.55 10.25
CA ARG A 38 -1.92 -7.14 11.40
C ARG A 38 -1.65 -7.98 12.65
N LYS A 39 -1.24 -9.24 12.50
CA LYS A 39 -0.88 -10.12 13.62
C LYS A 39 0.36 -9.64 14.39
N ASN A 40 1.22 -8.85 13.76
CA ASN A 40 2.40 -8.27 14.39
C ASN A 40 2.20 -6.78 14.69
N LYS A 41 1.97 -6.45 15.96
CA LYS A 41 1.75 -5.06 16.44
C LYS A 41 2.90 -4.09 16.12
N TYR A 42 4.13 -4.59 15.97
CA TYR A 42 5.30 -3.77 15.66
C TYR A 42 5.54 -3.62 14.16
N SER A 43 4.63 -4.11 13.31
CA SER A 43 4.75 -3.96 11.86
C SER A 43 4.45 -2.54 11.42
N PHE A 44 5.12 -2.11 10.35
CA PHE A 44 4.88 -0.82 9.71
C PHE A 44 3.41 -0.65 9.30
N VAL A 45 2.77 -1.70 8.79
CA VAL A 45 1.35 -1.68 8.38
C VAL A 45 0.45 -1.38 9.57
N ASN A 46 0.68 -1.99 10.74
CA ASN A 46 -0.11 -1.67 11.93
C ASN A 46 0.07 -0.22 12.38
N ASN A 47 1.30 0.30 12.38
CA ASN A 47 1.53 1.70 12.71
C ASN A 47 0.80 2.67 11.76
N VAL A 48 0.78 2.36 10.45
CA VAL A 48 0.03 3.14 9.45
C VAL A 48 -1.48 3.02 9.64
N LEU A 49 -2.00 1.85 10.00
CA LEU A 49 -3.43 1.67 10.26
C LEU A 49 -3.89 2.42 11.53
N GLU A 50 -3.02 2.57 12.53
CA GLU A 50 -3.32 3.28 13.78
C GLU A 50 -3.15 4.81 13.66
N SER A 51 -2.12 5.28 12.96
CA SER A 51 -1.72 6.70 12.94
C SER A 51 -1.81 7.38 11.57
N GLY A 52 -2.02 6.60 10.51
CA GLY A 52 -2.07 7.10 9.15
C GLY A 52 -3.35 7.90 8.87
N LYS A 53 -3.29 8.70 7.80
CA LYS A 53 -4.43 9.46 7.31
C LYS A 53 -5.00 8.79 6.06
N VAL A 54 -6.29 8.47 6.09
CA VAL A 54 -7.00 8.00 4.90
C VAL A 54 -7.12 9.14 3.91
N MET A 55 -6.49 8.99 2.74
CA MET A 55 -6.57 9.96 1.65
C MET A 55 -7.71 9.65 0.68
N TYR A 56 -8.05 8.36 0.53
CA TYR A 56 -9.11 7.87 -0.32
C TYR A 56 -9.55 6.48 0.13
N GLU A 57 -10.84 6.21 0.10
CA GLU A 57 -11.44 4.90 0.29
C GLU A 57 -12.52 4.72 -0.79
N ARG A 58 -12.57 3.53 -1.41
CA ARG A 58 -13.66 3.22 -2.33
C ARG A 58 -14.86 2.83 -1.47
N GLY A 59 -15.97 3.57 -1.60
CA GLY A 59 -17.19 3.36 -0.80
C GLY A 59 -17.59 1.90 -0.72
N SER A 60 -17.96 1.48 0.50
CA SER A 60 -18.47 0.15 0.82
C SER A 60 -19.81 -0.12 0.14
#